data_AF-A0AAW3JT44-F1
#
_entry.id   AF-A0AAW3JT44-F1
#
_cell.length_a   1.000
_cell.length_b   1.000
_cell.length_c   1.000
_cell.angle_alpha   90.00
_cell.angle_beta   90.00
_cell.angle_gamma   90.00
#
_symmetry.space_group_name_H-M   'P 1'
#
loop_
_entity.id
_entity.type
_entity.pdbx_description
1 polymer ?
#
loop_
_entity_poly.entity_id
_entity_poly.type
_entity_poly.pdbx_seq_one_letter_code
_entity_poly.pdbx_strand_id
1 'polypeptide(L)'
;MEAEETMELFGRKRIYTDEIVIDETNILSVLNDALITHMENYNAIAYLLKYEKGYQPLQRKKTVRPEIDVKVVDNVANEITEFKLGYNWGNPIIYVQHGNNDLSGNDSNSDDNAVSMLSEMFREEGKASLDQELARYIEICGIGYRFIRIKPDYDGGSVFQMATLNPMFAFIVYSNDAFKRPMMACTFRITKSGARYYTCYTKDAVFEIQDAVKIINGKERVDEKGKRIIRNGKGGEINPLGIIPIIEYNRSHDRTGCFERQISDMDNLNILVSDFTNDVAQTTQAVWWANDIELPKDENGKTKKVQAGQWILSKTTGAGNKPQIQSLAFIYDYNGILEDIKYRRDVILQKCDVPLRSEPGGGSTGTAMSMSSGWSDADCAANKECQIIEASEMQMLRVIKKIIELSTDIPEDSPLKSLKISDIDIKFVRNKNYDMATKANTFATYVSHGVHGRHAMQLADIGGDIEQIWLDSKDGVEKYQKSVYDKQTTTANDIGKVPYNISQTEEDKTDRIQQDESDQNKNSPILSN
;
A
#
# COMPACT_ATOMS: atom_id res chain seq x y z
N MET A 1 -18.22 30.64 9.63
CA MET A 1 -18.33 29.42 8.80
C MET A 1 -17.48 29.67 7.59
N GLU A 2 -16.19 29.40 7.74
CA GLU A 2 -15.23 29.51 6.63
C GLU A 2 -15.65 28.51 5.56
N ALA A 3 -15.55 28.93 4.29
CA ALA A 3 -15.49 27.97 3.21
C ALA A 3 -14.33 27.03 3.55
N GLU A 4 -14.58 25.73 3.65
CA GLU A 4 -13.50 24.75 3.71
C GLU A 4 -12.68 24.98 2.43
N GLU A 5 -11.51 25.60 2.58
CA GLU A 5 -10.52 25.70 1.50
C GLU A 5 -10.33 24.30 0.95
N THR A 6 -10.59 24.14 -0.35
CA THR A 6 -10.33 22.90 -1.06
C THR A 6 -8.84 22.60 -0.93
N MET A 7 -8.50 21.65 -0.06
CA MET A 7 -7.12 21.29 0.20
C MET A 7 -6.51 20.69 -1.07
N GLU A 8 -5.51 21.37 -1.63
CA GLU A 8 -4.79 20.90 -2.80
C GLU A 8 -3.81 19.79 -2.40
N LEU A 9 -3.97 18.60 -2.97
CA LEU A 9 -3.19 17.41 -2.65
C LEU A 9 -2.30 17.04 -3.84
N PHE A 10 -1.04 17.44 -3.78
CA PHE A 10 -0.01 17.19 -4.81
C PHE A 10 1.15 16.34 -4.30
N GLY A 11 0.91 15.51 -3.28
CA GLY A 11 1.96 14.71 -2.64
C GLY A 11 2.69 15.45 -1.52
N ARG A 12 3.37 14.67 -0.67
CA ARG A 12 4.08 15.21 0.51
C ARG A 12 5.39 15.87 0.06
N LYS A 13 5.69 17.05 0.61
CA LYS A 13 6.95 17.77 0.36
C LYS A 13 8.10 17.13 1.15
N ARG A 14 9.23 16.89 0.49
CA ARG A 14 10.43 16.37 1.17
C ARG A 14 11.12 17.53 1.88
N ILE A 15 11.62 17.27 3.09
CA ILE A 15 12.27 18.27 3.91
C ILE A 15 13.77 18.22 3.64
N TYR A 16 14.36 19.38 3.33
CA TYR A 16 15.76 19.51 3.00
C TYR A 16 16.48 20.46 3.96
N THR A 17 17.79 20.30 4.07
CA THR A 17 18.69 21.22 4.76
C THR A 17 19.94 21.49 3.92
N ASP A 18 20.44 22.72 4.00
CA ASP A 18 21.70 23.13 3.40
C ASP A 18 22.90 22.92 4.36
N GLU A 19 22.63 22.55 5.62
CA GLU A 19 23.65 22.27 6.62
C GLU A 19 24.41 20.98 6.30
N ILE A 20 25.75 21.05 6.38
CA ILE A 20 26.64 19.91 6.08
C ILE A 20 26.67 18.92 7.26
N VAL A 21 26.57 19.42 8.49
CA VAL A 21 26.54 18.64 9.73
C VAL A 21 25.51 19.27 10.66
N ILE A 22 24.68 18.44 11.29
CA ILE A 22 23.70 18.88 12.29
C ILE A 22 24.24 18.55 13.67
N ASP A 23 24.41 19.56 14.50
CA ASP A 23 24.93 19.46 15.85
C ASP A 23 24.12 20.31 16.84
N GLU A 24 24.57 20.34 18.10
CA GLU A 24 23.94 21.09 19.17
C GLU A 24 23.86 22.62 18.97
N THR A 25 24.54 23.18 17.97
CA THR A 25 24.55 24.62 17.68
C THR A 25 23.46 25.00 16.68
N ASN A 26 23.18 24.15 15.69
CA ASN A 26 22.22 24.43 14.61
C ASN A 26 20.93 23.59 14.68
N ILE A 27 20.89 22.51 15.46
CA ILE A 27 19.74 21.57 15.55
C ILE A 27 18.39 22.26 15.74
N LEU A 28 18.32 23.31 16.57
CA LEU A 28 17.06 24.01 16.82
C LEU A 28 16.61 24.84 15.63
N SER A 29 17.53 25.43 14.87
CA SER A 29 17.18 26.14 13.63
C SER A 29 16.64 25.15 12.61
N VAL A 30 17.39 24.08 12.35
CA VAL A 30 17.03 23.04 11.39
C VAL A 30 15.69 22.38 11.76
N LEU A 31 15.45 22.13 13.04
CA LEU A 31 14.17 21.58 13.51
C LEU A 31 13.02 22.55 13.25
N ASN A 32 13.17 23.84 13.58
CA ASN A 32 12.10 24.81 13.37
C ASN A 32 11.78 25.00 11.88
N ASP A 33 12.79 25.04 11.01
CA ASP A 33 12.60 25.13 9.56
C ASP A 33 11.90 23.87 9.02
N ALA A 34 12.34 22.68 9.46
CA ALA A 34 11.72 21.42 9.10
C ALA A 34 10.24 21.33 9.53
N LEU A 35 9.90 21.88 10.70
CA LEU A 35 8.53 21.86 11.21
C LEU A 35 7.55 22.65 10.34
N ILE A 36 8.00 23.69 9.62
CA ILE A 36 7.13 24.46 8.72
C ILE A 36 6.60 23.54 7.61
N THR A 37 7.51 22.87 6.90
CA THR A 37 7.14 21.90 5.84
C THR A 37 6.42 20.69 6.40
N HIS A 38 6.80 20.21 7.59
CA HIS A 38 6.11 19.10 8.24
C HIS A 38 4.66 19.42 8.57
N MET A 39 4.35 20.65 9.01
CA MET A 39 2.96 21.05 9.31
C MET A 39 2.07 21.05 8.07
N GLU A 40 2.60 21.44 6.90
CA GLU A 40 1.88 21.32 5.63
C GLU A 40 1.59 19.85 5.30
N ASN A 41 2.62 18.99 5.42
CA ASN A 41 2.47 17.55 5.23
C ASN A 41 1.47 16.94 6.22
N TYR A 42 1.51 17.34 7.49
CA TYR A 42 0.61 16.89 8.55
C TYR A 42 -0.85 17.13 8.17
N ASN A 43 -1.18 18.32 7.68
CA ASN A 43 -2.53 18.67 7.30
C ASN A 43 -3.03 17.78 6.15
N ALA A 44 -2.21 17.56 5.12
CA ALA A 44 -2.53 16.67 4.01
C ALA A 44 -2.70 15.20 4.46
N ILE A 45 -1.79 14.69 5.28
CA ILE A 45 -1.84 13.34 5.85
C ILE A 45 -3.11 13.14 6.70
N ALA A 46 -3.46 14.12 7.52
CA ALA A 46 -4.64 14.09 8.36
C ALA A 46 -5.94 14.10 7.55
N TYR A 47 -5.97 14.83 6.43
CA TYR A 47 -7.08 14.79 5.49
C TYR A 47 -7.22 13.40 4.86
N LEU A 48 -6.15 12.86 4.28
CA LEU A 48 -6.17 11.55 3.58
C LEU A 48 -6.61 10.41 4.51
N LEU A 49 -6.10 10.37 5.74
CA LEU A 49 -6.48 9.36 6.73
C LEU A 49 -7.94 9.47 7.19
N LYS A 50 -8.54 10.67 7.15
CA LYS A 50 -9.97 10.86 7.45
C LYS A 50 -10.83 10.50 6.24
N TYR A 51 -10.38 10.87 5.04
CA TYR A 51 -11.07 10.59 3.79
C TYR A 51 -11.25 9.09 3.58
N GLU A 52 -10.17 8.31 3.77
CA GLU A 52 -10.21 6.84 3.68
C GLU A 52 -11.14 6.21 4.73
N LYS A 53 -11.24 6.79 5.93
CA LYS A 53 -12.21 6.35 6.96
C LYS A 53 -13.67 6.68 6.64
N GLY A 54 -13.94 7.37 5.53
CA GLY A 54 -15.29 7.75 5.09
C GLY A 54 -15.74 9.15 5.54
N TYR A 55 -14.86 9.96 6.14
CA TYR A 55 -15.15 11.38 6.36
C TYR A 55 -14.94 12.15 5.04
N GLN A 56 -15.95 12.07 4.17
CA GLN A 56 -15.96 12.66 2.83
C GLN A 56 -17.13 13.64 2.74
N PRO A 57 -16.97 14.87 3.27
CA PRO A 57 -18.05 15.84 3.29
C PRO A 57 -18.42 16.26 1.86
N LEU A 58 -19.72 16.30 1.56
CA LEU A 58 -20.19 16.79 0.27
C LEU A 58 -19.83 18.26 0.09
N GLN A 59 -19.12 18.57 -0.98
CA GLN A 59 -18.67 19.94 -1.30
C GLN A 59 -19.86 20.89 -1.55
N ARG A 60 -21.00 20.37 -2.02
CA ARG A 60 -22.21 21.16 -2.29
C ARG A 60 -23.18 21.11 -1.10
N LYS A 61 -23.60 22.29 -0.62
CA LYS A 61 -24.76 22.41 0.28
C LYS A 61 -26.06 22.51 -0.51
N LYS A 62 -27.04 21.68 -0.17
CA LYS A 62 -28.37 21.72 -0.77
C LYS A 62 -29.14 22.95 -0.29
N THR A 63 -29.58 23.79 -1.23
CA THR A 63 -30.35 25.02 -0.93
C THR A 63 -31.85 24.85 -1.18
N VAL A 64 -32.23 24.04 -2.17
CA VAL A 64 -33.62 23.77 -2.54
C VAL A 64 -34.10 22.49 -1.84
N ARG A 65 -35.19 22.59 -1.08
CA ARG A 65 -35.73 21.51 -0.23
C ARG A 65 -34.67 20.92 0.72
N PRO A 66 -34.09 21.74 1.63
CA PRO A 66 -33.07 21.28 2.57
C PRO A 66 -33.59 20.23 3.56
N GLU A 67 -34.91 20.09 3.70
CA GLU A 67 -35.55 19.06 4.51
C GLU A 67 -35.37 17.63 3.96
N ILE A 68 -34.94 17.49 2.70
CA ILE A 68 -34.59 16.21 2.07
C ILE A 68 -33.14 16.28 1.63
N ASP A 69 -32.21 16.01 2.55
CA ASP A 69 -30.76 16.06 2.29
C ASP A 69 -30.11 14.75 2.76
N VAL A 70 -30.34 13.69 1.97
CA VAL A 70 -29.66 12.41 2.12
C VAL A 70 -28.24 12.55 1.62
N LYS A 71 -27.28 12.16 2.47
CA LYS A 71 -25.85 12.17 2.18
C LYS A 71 -25.34 10.75 2.20
N VAL A 72 -24.90 10.28 1.04
CA VAL A 72 -24.33 8.95 0.84
C VAL A 72 -22.87 9.11 0.46
N VAL A 73 -22.03 8.28 1.06
CA VAL A 73 -20.61 8.17 0.74
C VAL A 73 -20.39 6.75 0.22
N ASP A 74 -20.07 6.63 -1.06
CA ASP A 74 -19.54 5.38 -1.62
C ASP A 74 -18.03 5.40 -1.38
N ASN A 75 -17.57 4.74 -0.31
CA ASN A 75 -16.20 4.83 0.17
C ASN A 75 -15.22 4.01 -0.69
N VAL A 76 -15.09 4.41 -1.97
CA VAL A 76 -14.18 3.82 -2.94
C VAL A 76 -12.72 3.97 -2.49
N ALA A 77 -12.41 4.97 -1.65
CA ALA A 77 -11.05 5.18 -1.12
C ALA A 77 -10.60 4.05 -0.20
N ASN A 78 -11.49 3.58 0.67
CA ASN A 78 -11.22 2.39 1.47
C ASN A 78 -11.13 1.14 0.58
N GLU A 79 -12.00 0.97 -0.41
CA GLU A 79 -11.94 -0.18 -1.34
C GLU A 79 -10.59 -0.26 -2.08
N ILE A 80 -10.11 0.87 -2.63
CA ILE A 80 -8.79 0.94 -3.29
C ILE A 80 -7.67 0.63 -2.29
N THR A 81 -7.74 1.21 -1.09
CA THR A 81 -6.70 1.02 -0.07
C THR A 81 -6.61 -0.44 0.35
N GLU A 82 -7.74 -1.08 0.68
CA GLU A 82 -7.79 -2.49 1.08
C GLU A 82 -7.31 -3.42 -0.04
N PHE A 83 -7.64 -3.11 -1.30
CA PHE A 83 -7.09 -3.86 -2.44
C PHE A 83 -5.56 -3.77 -2.49
N LYS A 84 -4.98 -2.56 -2.41
CA LYS A 84 -3.53 -2.39 -2.46
C LYS A 84 -2.83 -3.04 -1.27
N LEU A 85 -3.40 -2.94 -0.06
CA LEU A 85 -2.89 -3.63 1.12
C LEU A 85 -2.90 -5.15 0.96
N GLY A 86 -4.01 -5.72 0.49
CA GLY A 86 -4.12 -7.16 0.26
C GLY A 86 -3.23 -7.66 -0.87
N TYR A 87 -3.06 -6.88 -1.94
CA TYR A 87 -2.32 -7.31 -3.13
C TYR A 87 -0.80 -7.07 -3.02
N ASN A 88 -0.38 -5.89 -2.57
CA ASN A 88 1.04 -5.51 -2.48
C ASN A 88 1.69 -6.05 -1.20
N TRP A 89 0.94 -6.09 -0.09
CA TRP A 89 1.46 -6.36 1.25
C TRP A 89 0.87 -7.61 1.91
N GLY A 90 -0.05 -8.31 1.21
CA GLY A 90 -0.80 -9.44 1.79
C GLY A 90 0.06 -10.60 2.25
N ASN A 91 1.21 -10.82 1.59
CA ASN A 91 2.21 -11.77 2.06
C ASN A 91 3.40 -11.01 2.68
N PRO A 92 4.02 -11.56 3.74
CA PRO A 92 5.25 -11.01 4.29
C PRO A 92 6.37 -10.91 3.24
N ILE A 93 7.21 -9.89 3.38
CA ILE A 93 8.43 -9.73 2.58
C ILE A 93 9.41 -10.84 2.97
N ILE A 94 9.95 -11.56 1.97
CA ILE A 94 10.88 -12.66 2.15
C ILE A 94 12.30 -12.18 1.86
N TYR A 95 13.25 -12.66 2.66
CA TYR A 95 14.68 -12.46 2.44
C TYR A 95 15.30 -13.77 1.99
N VAL A 96 16.04 -13.73 0.88
CA VAL A 96 16.69 -14.91 0.28
C VAL A 96 18.14 -14.60 -0.03
N GLN A 97 18.99 -15.62 -0.19
CA GLN A 97 20.38 -15.38 -0.57
C GLN A 97 20.47 -15.00 -2.06
N HIS A 98 21.25 -13.97 -2.40
CA HIS A 98 21.40 -13.45 -3.76
C HIS A 98 22.16 -14.41 -4.71
N GLY A 99 23.04 -15.29 -4.19
CA GLY A 99 23.67 -16.36 -4.95
C GLY A 99 24.89 -17.00 -4.27
N ASN A 100 25.46 -18.04 -4.90
CA ASN A 100 26.64 -18.76 -4.34
C ASN A 100 28.00 -18.12 -4.72
N ASN A 101 28.01 -17.14 -5.62
CA ASN A 101 29.22 -16.47 -6.11
C ASN A 101 29.17 -14.99 -5.77
N ASP A 102 29.38 -14.68 -4.50
CA ASP A 102 29.33 -13.29 -4.02
C ASP A 102 30.66 -12.55 -4.22
N LEU A 103 30.58 -11.22 -4.28
CA LEU A 103 31.75 -10.31 -4.28
C LEU A 103 32.68 -10.52 -3.07
N SER A 104 32.18 -11.18 -2.02
CA SER A 104 32.86 -11.45 -0.76
C SER A 104 33.69 -12.75 -0.76
N GLY A 105 33.36 -13.72 -1.62
CA GLY A 105 33.96 -15.06 -1.61
C GLY A 105 33.62 -15.88 -0.35
N ASN A 106 32.52 -15.58 0.36
CA ASN A 106 32.07 -16.33 1.52
C ASN A 106 31.51 -17.72 1.14
N ASP A 107 31.46 -18.63 2.12
CA ASP A 107 30.86 -19.97 1.96
C ASP A 107 29.33 -19.87 1.98
N SER A 108 28.67 -20.34 0.92
CA SER A 108 27.22 -20.21 0.70
C SER A 108 26.40 -20.80 1.85
N ASN A 109 26.88 -21.87 2.50
CA ASN A 109 26.15 -22.50 3.61
C ASN A 109 26.14 -21.63 4.89
N SER A 110 27.15 -20.78 5.09
CA SER A 110 27.21 -19.87 6.24
C SER A 110 26.20 -18.75 6.09
N ASP A 111 26.11 -18.20 4.87
CA ASP A 111 25.20 -17.10 4.56
C ASP A 111 23.72 -17.57 4.58
N ASP A 112 23.43 -18.79 4.15
CA ASP A 112 22.09 -19.41 4.26
C ASP A 112 21.57 -19.44 5.70
N ASN A 113 22.41 -19.90 6.63
CA ASN A 113 22.07 -19.94 8.05
C ASN A 113 21.89 -18.52 8.61
N ALA A 114 22.69 -17.55 8.18
CA ALA A 114 22.54 -16.16 8.61
C ALA A 114 21.21 -15.54 8.16
N VAL A 115 20.79 -15.78 6.91
CA VAL A 115 19.51 -15.28 6.37
C VAL A 115 18.33 -15.93 7.09
N SER A 116 18.40 -17.23 7.39
CA SER A 116 17.38 -17.93 8.19
C SER A 116 17.29 -17.34 9.61
N MET A 117 18.42 -17.19 10.31
CA MET A 117 18.46 -16.56 11.64
C MET A 117 17.89 -15.12 11.64
N LEU A 118 18.21 -14.32 10.61
CA LEU A 118 17.67 -12.97 10.47
C LEU A 118 16.15 -12.99 10.28
N SER A 119 15.64 -13.96 9.51
CA SER A 119 14.21 -14.16 9.28
C SER A 119 13.48 -14.57 10.56
N GLU A 120 14.10 -15.38 11.42
CA GLU A 120 13.58 -15.70 12.75
C GLU A 120 13.51 -14.44 13.64
N MET A 121 14.56 -13.60 13.66
CA MET A 121 14.54 -12.33 14.40
C MET A 121 13.42 -11.40 13.92
N PHE A 122 13.17 -11.33 12.61
CA PHE A 122 12.05 -10.56 12.07
C PHE A 122 10.69 -11.10 12.47
N ARG A 123 10.56 -12.43 12.55
CA ARG A 123 9.33 -13.08 12.97
C ARG A 123 9.02 -12.80 14.44
N GLU A 124 10.04 -12.84 15.30
CA GLU A 124 9.93 -12.53 16.72
C GLU A 124 9.49 -11.07 16.96
N GLU A 125 10.06 -10.13 16.21
CA GLU A 125 9.68 -8.71 16.26
C GLU A 125 8.31 -8.41 15.61
N GLY A 126 7.61 -9.43 15.10
CA GLY A 126 6.29 -9.25 14.49
C GLY A 126 6.32 -8.39 13.24
N LYS A 127 7.43 -8.42 12.47
CA LYS A 127 7.65 -7.58 11.29
C LYS A 127 6.46 -7.58 10.33
N ALA A 128 5.83 -8.73 10.08
CA ALA A 128 4.68 -8.83 9.17
C ALA A 128 3.48 -7.95 9.61
N SER A 129 3.21 -7.86 10.91
CA SER A 129 2.16 -6.97 11.44
C SER A 129 2.57 -5.50 11.32
N LEU A 130 3.83 -5.19 11.59
CA LEU A 130 4.38 -3.84 11.45
C LEU A 130 4.43 -3.38 10.00
N ASP A 131 4.66 -4.30 9.06
CA ASP A 131 4.62 -4.08 7.61
C ASP A 131 3.21 -3.73 7.16
N GLN A 132 2.19 -4.44 7.65
CA GLN A 132 0.79 -4.09 7.39
C GLN A 132 0.41 -2.70 7.91
N GLU A 133 0.86 -2.33 9.11
CA GLU A 133 0.65 -0.97 9.63
C GLU A 133 1.39 0.09 8.80
N LEU A 134 2.64 -0.20 8.41
CA LEU A 134 3.45 0.69 7.59
C LEU A 134 2.84 0.88 6.20
N ALA A 135 2.42 -0.21 5.58
CA ALA A 135 1.75 -0.26 4.29
C ALA A 135 0.51 0.64 4.26
N ARG A 136 -0.29 0.62 5.33
CA ARG A 136 -1.47 1.50 5.45
C ARG A 136 -1.09 2.98 5.35
N TYR A 137 0.02 3.39 5.96
CA TYR A 137 0.50 4.77 5.81
C TYR A 137 1.08 5.04 4.43
N ILE A 138 1.86 4.11 3.87
CA ILE A 138 2.44 4.24 2.53
C ILE A 138 1.34 4.38 1.46
N GLU A 139 0.33 3.51 1.49
CA GLU A 139 -0.73 3.50 0.48
C GLU A 139 -1.64 4.72 0.59
N ILE A 140 -2.08 5.09 1.80
CA ILE A 140 -2.98 6.23 1.99
C ILE A 140 -2.23 7.56 1.84
N CYS A 141 -1.08 7.68 2.51
CA CYS A 141 -0.36 8.93 2.68
C CYS A 141 0.89 9.02 1.81
N GLY A 142 1.16 8.08 0.89
CA GLY A 142 2.33 8.07 0.02
C GLY A 142 3.70 7.91 0.72
N ILE A 143 3.72 7.99 2.05
CA ILE A 143 4.92 7.94 2.90
C ILE A 143 4.65 7.15 4.18
N GLY A 144 5.66 6.44 4.64
CA GLY A 144 5.65 5.74 5.92
C GLY A 144 7.01 5.83 6.61
N TYR A 145 7.02 5.65 7.93
CA TYR A 145 8.26 5.72 8.70
C TYR A 145 8.41 4.50 9.59
N ARG A 146 9.63 3.98 9.65
CA ARG A 146 9.99 2.85 10.50
C ARG A 146 11.13 3.22 11.41
N PHE A 147 11.00 2.88 12.68
CA PHE A 147 12.00 3.12 13.70
C PHE A 147 12.59 1.80 14.18
N ILE A 148 13.91 1.75 14.25
CA ILE A 148 14.66 0.56 14.66
C ILE A 148 15.71 0.97 15.67
N ARG A 149 15.74 0.29 16.80
CA ARG A 149 16.74 0.55 17.84
C ARG A 149 17.22 -0.74 18.46
N ILE A 150 18.35 -0.66 19.15
CA ILE A 150 18.85 -1.74 19.99
C ILE A 150 17.78 -2.07 21.04
N LYS A 151 17.50 -3.37 21.20
CA LYS A 151 16.57 -3.86 22.21
C LYS A 151 17.18 -3.55 23.60
N PRO A 152 16.46 -2.83 24.49
CA PRO A 152 17.03 -2.41 25.75
C PRO A 152 17.21 -3.58 26.72
N ASP A 153 16.31 -4.56 26.64
CA ASP A 153 16.30 -5.78 27.46
C ASP A 153 16.40 -6.98 26.52
N TYR A 154 17.58 -7.60 26.43
CA TYR A 154 17.79 -8.80 25.63
C TYR A 154 17.21 -10.03 26.32
N ASP A 155 16.35 -10.76 25.63
CA ASP A 155 15.59 -11.92 26.11
C ASP A 155 16.05 -13.24 25.46
N GLY A 156 17.15 -13.23 24.72
CA GLY A 156 17.69 -14.42 24.04
C GLY A 156 17.26 -14.57 22.57
N GLY A 157 16.47 -13.63 22.04
CA GLY A 157 15.97 -13.64 20.68
C GLY A 157 16.56 -12.54 19.79
N SER A 158 15.71 -11.66 19.31
CA SER A 158 16.08 -10.47 18.51
C SER A 158 16.98 -9.50 19.30
N VAL A 159 18.00 -8.94 18.64
CA VAL A 159 18.87 -7.89 19.24
C VAL A 159 18.39 -6.46 18.98
N PHE A 160 17.41 -6.32 18.10
CA PHE A 160 16.80 -5.05 17.73
C PHE A 160 15.31 -5.12 18.01
N GLN A 161 14.71 -3.95 18.15
CA GLN A 161 13.26 -3.81 18.15
C GLN A 161 12.79 -2.85 17.08
N MET A 162 11.62 -3.13 16.51
CA MET A 162 11.04 -2.37 15.40
C MET A 162 9.72 -1.71 15.81
N ALA A 163 9.46 -0.53 15.28
CA ALA A 163 8.17 0.13 15.40
C ALA A 163 7.82 0.88 14.12
N THR A 164 6.54 0.86 13.76
CA THR A 164 6.00 1.74 12.72
C THR A 164 5.64 3.07 13.35
N LEU A 165 6.17 4.17 12.80
CA LEU A 165 5.88 5.51 13.28
C LEU A 165 4.72 6.10 12.48
N ASN A 166 3.82 6.78 13.17
CA ASN A 166 2.76 7.54 12.53
C ASN A 166 3.40 8.74 11.76
N PRO A 167 3.15 8.89 10.45
CA PRO A 167 3.76 9.94 9.62
C PRO A 167 3.30 11.37 10.00
N MET A 168 2.27 11.52 10.82
CA MET A 168 1.92 12.81 11.43
C MET A 168 2.96 13.29 12.45
N PHE A 169 3.69 12.36 13.07
CA PHE A 169 4.56 12.62 14.21
C PHE A 169 6.03 12.28 13.93
N ALA A 170 6.36 11.94 12.69
CA ALA A 170 7.72 11.60 12.28
C ALA A 170 8.04 12.21 10.92
N PHE A 171 9.30 12.59 10.72
CA PHE A 171 9.82 13.08 9.45
C PHE A 171 11.34 12.93 9.38
N ILE A 172 11.88 12.93 8.16
CA ILE A 172 13.32 12.92 7.89
C ILE A 172 13.70 14.18 7.12
N VAL A 173 14.81 14.79 7.52
CA VAL A 173 15.48 15.90 6.86
C VAL A 173 16.64 15.35 6.04
N TYR A 174 16.67 15.68 4.77
CA TYR A 174 17.68 15.23 3.81
C TYR A 174 18.64 16.36 3.44
N SER A 175 19.85 16.02 3.03
CA SER A 175 20.77 16.98 2.43
C SER A 175 20.19 17.51 1.12
N ASN A 176 20.39 18.80 0.86
CA ASN A 176 20.08 19.44 -0.41
C ASN A 176 21.16 19.16 -1.48
N ASP A 177 21.54 17.89 -1.63
CA ASP A 177 22.48 17.43 -2.64
C ASP A 177 21.83 16.39 -3.56
N ALA A 178 22.53 16.04 -4.64
CA ALA A 178 22.03 15.03 -5.59
C ALA A 178 21.80 13.65 -4.94
N PHE A 179 22.54 13.35 -3.87
CA PHE A 179 22.48 12.07 -3.17
C PHE A 179 21.38 11.99 -2.11
N LYS A 180 20.82 13.13 -1.68
CA LYS A 180 19.69 13.24 -0.72
C LYS A 180 19.90 12.33 0.48
N ARG A 181 21.03 12.49 1.15
CA ARG A 181 21.40 11.67 2.32
C ARG A 181 20.57 12.09 3.52
N PRO A 182 20.08 11.15 4.35
CA PRO A 182 19.37 11.51 5.57
C PRO A 182 20.35 12.18 6.54
N MET A 183 20.01 13.40 6.99
CA MET A 183 20.84 14.22 7.88
C MET A 183 20.33 14.21 9.31
N MET A 184 19.01 14.22 9.46
CA MET A 184 18.33 14.12 10.74
C MET A 184 17.00 13.42 10.55
N ALA A 185 16.61 12.54 11.48
CA ALA A 185 15.24 12.09 11.59
C ALA A 185 14.65 12.54 12.92
N CYS A 186 13.40 12.98 12.89
CA CYS A 186 12.69 13.45 14.06
C CYS A 186 11.44 12.60 14.27
N THR A 187 11.18 12.24 15.53
CA THR A 187 9.88 11.77 15.99
C THR A 187 9.46 12.62 17.17
N PHE A 188 8.16 12.87 17.36
CA PHE A 188 7.71 13.67 18.50
C PHE A 188 6.42 13.18 19.12
N ARG A 189 6.27 13.46 20.41
CA ARG A 189 5.07 13.15 21.18
C ARG A 189 4.47 14.41 21.78
N ILE A 190 3.16 14.42 21.88
CA ILE A 190 2.40 15.48 22.55
C ILE A 190 1.88 14.91 23.86
N THR A 191 2.22 15.55 24.98
CA THR A 191 1.73 15.13 26.29
C THR A 191 0.30 15.61 26.52
N LYS A 192 -0.38 15.04 27.53
CA LYS A 192 -1.72 15.52 27.96
C LYS A 192 -1.74 17.00 28.34
N SER A 193 -0.61 17.54 28.78
CA SER A 193 -0.45 18.98 29.11
C SER A 193 -0.26 19.87 27.88
N GLY A 194 -0.19 19.30 26.68
CA GLY A 194 0.04 20.02 25.42
C GLY A 194 1.51 20.28 25.09
N ALA A 195 2.45 19.88 25.96
CA ALA A 195 3.89 20.03 25.70
C ALA A 195 4.36 19.04 24.63
N ARG A 196 5.23 19.50 23.75
CA ARG A 196 5.78 18.72 22.64
C ARG A 196 7.21 18.31 22.95
N TYR A 197 7.49 17.02 22.84
CA TYR A 197 8.85 16.48 22.99
C TYR A 197 9.28 15.87 21.67
N TYR A 198 10.30 16.48 21.08
CA TYR A 198 10.94 16.05 19.83
C TYR A 198 12.17 15.23 20.16
N THR A 199 12.34 14.09 19.51
CA THR A 199 13.56 13.28 19.56
C THR A 199 14.17 13.30 18.16
N CYS A 200 15.27 14.02 18.01
CA CYS A 200 16.00 14.18 16.76
C CYS A 200 17.24 13.29 16.77
N TYR A 201 17.30 12.35 15.84
CA TYR A 201 18.43 11.48 15.61
C TYR A 201 19.27 12.02 14.46
N THR A 202 20.52 12.34 14.74
CA THR A 202 21.56 12.62 13.74
C THR A 202 22.51 11.43 13.67
N LYS A 203 23.49 11.48 12.76
CA LYS A 203 24.51 10.43 12.66
C LYS A 203 25.27 10.25 13.98
N ASP A 204 25.69 11.35 14.59
CA ASP A 204 26.64 11.33 15.71
C ASP A 204 25.97 11.59 17.07
N ALA A 205 24.79 12.22 17.10
CA ALA A 205 24.10 12.62 18.33
C ALA A 205 22.58 12.44 18.29
N VAL A 206 21.99 12.28 19.47
CA VAL A 206 20.54 12.24 19.72
C VAL A 206 20.16 13.44 20.59
N PHE A 207 19.20 14.22 20.13
CA PHE A 207 18.70 15.42 20.81
C PHE A 207 17.24 15.23 21.21
N GLU A 208 16.96 15.34 22.50
CA GLU A 208 15.60 15.49 23.02
C GLU A 208 15.33 16.96 23.24
N ILE A 209 14.31 17.49 22.56
CA ILE A 209 13.98 18.91 22.51
C ILE A 209 12.55 19.11 22.99
N GLN A 210 12.38 19.94 24.01
CA GLN A 210 11.09 20.38 24.48
C GLN A 210 10.62 21.63 23.72
N ASP A 211 9.40 21.57 23.21
CA ASP A 211 8.66 22.65 22.54
C ASP A 211 9.43 23.34 21.40
N ALA A 212 10.35 22.61 20.75
CA ALA A 212 11.27 23.12 19.72
C ALA A 212 12.18 24.29 20.16
N VAL A 213 12.34 24.48 21.47
CA VAL A 213 13.08 25.63 22.06
C VAL A 213 14.26 25.18 22.90
N LYS A 214 14.16 24.05 23.61
CA LYS A 214 15.16 23.67 24.62
C LYS A 214 15.56 22.20 24.55
N ILE A 215 16.86 21.94 24.46
CA ILE A 215 17.42 20.59 24.56
C ILE A 215 17.44 20.13 26.03
N ILE A 216 16.89 18.95 26.33
CA ILE A 216 16.70 18.42 27.70
C ILE A 216 17.64 17.26 28.07
N ASN A 217 18.21 16.56 27.09
CA ASN A 217 19.12 15.43 27.29
C ASN A 217 20.59 15.83 27.10
N GLY A 218 21.52 15.02 27.63
CA GLY A 218 22.95 15.30 27.54
C GLY A 218 23.55 16.14 28.68
N LYS A 219 24.83 16.49 28.51
CA LYS A 219 25.60 17.27 29.49
C LYS A 219 25.20 18.74 29.46
N GLU A 220 25.19 19.35 30.63
CA GLU A 220 24.96 20.79 30.75
C GLU A 220 26.14 21.57 30.20
N ARG A 221 25.86 22.62 29.45
CA ARG A 221 26.90 23.50 28.94
C ARG A 221 27.49 24.31 30.08
N VAL A 222 28.82 24.33 30.14
CA VAL A 222 29.58 25.08 31.15
C VAL A 222 30.61 25.94 30.43
N ASP A 223 30.67 27.23 30.74
CA ASP A 223 31.70 28.16 30.23
C ASP A 223 33.09 27.72 30.71
N GLU A 224 34.16 28.26 30.09
CA GLU A 224 35.57 28.07 30.50
C GLU A 224 35.83 28.35 31.99
N LYS A 225 34.92 29.07 32.66
CA LYS A 225 34.95 29.41 34.09
C LYS A 225 34.09 28.51 34.99
N GLY A 226 33.57 27.38 34.48
CA GLY A 226 32.75 26.47 35.28
C GLY A 226 31.31 26.95 35.54
N LYS A 227 30.85 28.00 34.84
CA LYS A 227 29.48 28.55 35.00
C LYS A 227 28.55 28.01 33.93
N ARG A 228 27.32 27.62 34.30
CA ARG A 228 26.30 27.14 33.34
C ARG A 228 26.06 28.17 32.22
N ILE A 229 26.20 27.72 30.97
CA ILE A 229 25.83 28.51 29.79
C ILE A 229 24.33 28.36 29.59
N ILE A 230 23.57 29.43 29.81
CA ILE A 230 22.13 29.46 29.52
C ILE A 230 21.96 29.79 28.02
N ARG A 231 22.26 28.83 27.14
CA ARG A 231 21.91 28.91 25.72
C ARG A 231 21.24 27.60 25.29
N ASN A 232 19.92 27.66 25.16
CA ASN A 232 19.04 26.69 24.52
C ASN A 232 19.13 25.22 24.96
N GLY A 233 19.63 24.94 26.17
CA GLY A 233 19.59 23.62 26.78
C GLY A 233 20.94 22.92 26.90
N LYS A 234 20.91 21.59 26.95
CA LYS A 234 22.06 20.69 27.05
C LYS A 234 22.63 20.34 25.66
N GLY A 235 23.76 19.63 25.62
CA GLY A 235 24.48 19.27 24.38
C GLY A 235 23.98 18.01 23.64
N GLY A 236 22.92 17.35 24.10
CA GLY A 236 22.51 16.06 23.55
C GLY A 236 23.40 14.88 23.97
N GLU A 237 23.04 13.69 23.51
CA GLU A 237 23.74 12.44 23.81
C GLU A 237 24.36 11.84 22.55
N ILE A 238 25.40 11.04 22.71
CA ILE A 238 26.04 10.37 21.58
C ILE A 238 25.07 9.35 20.99
N ASN A 239 24.94 9.31 19.66
CA ASN A 239 24.17 8.26 19.00
C ASN A 239 24.97 6.95 19.02
N PRO A 240 24.52 5.91 19.76
CA PRO A 240 25.26 4.66 19.87
C PRO A 240 25.38 3.92 18.54
N LEU A 241 24.45 4.14 17.60
CA LEU A 241 24.43 3.47 16.31
C LEU A 241 25.39 4.07 15.28
N GLY A 242 25.74 5.35 15.42
CA GLY A 242 26.49 6.09 14.40
C GLY A 242 25.75 6.22 13.05
N ILE A 243 24.44 5.93 13.03
CA ILE A 243 23.54 6.00 11.87
C ILE A 243 22.13 6.40 12.35
N ILE A 244 21.34 7.00 11.45
CA ILE A 244 19.98 7.42 11.75
C ILE A 244 19.05 6.19 11.81
N PRO A 245 18.32 5.95 12.91
CA PRO A 245 17.51 4.76 13.14
C PRO A 245 16.10 4.79 12.52
N ILE A 246 15.69 5.91 11.93
CA ILE A 246 14.38 6.06 11.30
C ILE A 246 14.55 6.02 9.79
N ILE A 247 13.78 5.17 9.12
CA ILE A 247 13.77 4.96 7.68
C ILE A 247 12.44 5.48 7.11
N GLU A 248 12.52 6.25 6.03
CA GLU A 248 11.36 6.71 5.26
C GLU A 248 11.10 5.75 4.09
N TYR A 249 9.87 5.30 3.99
CA TYR A 249 9.35 4.54 2.86
C TYR A 249 8.51 5.47 2.00
N ASN A 250 8.76 5.48 0.69
CA ASN A 250 8.00 6.26 -0.27
C ASN A 250 7.24 5.30 -1.19
N ARG A 251 5.94 5.55 -1.40
CA ARG A 251 5.12 4.81 -2.36
C ARG A 251 5.54 5.11 -3.80
N SER A 252 5.78 6.38 -4.07
CA SER A 252 6.09 6.91 -5.39
C SER A 252 7.06 8.08 -5.30
N HIS A 253 7.72 8.43 -6.41
CA HIS A 253 8.65 9.56 -6.44
C HIS A 253 7.99 10.92 -6.18
N ASP A 254 6.71 11.07 -6.53
CA ASP A 254 5.90 12.24 -6.23
C ASP A 254 5.26 12.18 -4.83
N ARG A 255 5.47 11.09 -4.07
CA ARG A 255 5.02 10.92 -2.68
C ARG A 255 3.51 11.12 -2.52
N THR A 256 2.73 10.58 -3.47
CA THR A 256 1.26 10.59 -3.48
C THR A 256 0.69 9.23 -3.02
N GLY A 257 -0.53 9.24 -2.47
CA GLY A 257 -1.25 8.04 -2.05
C GLY A 257 -1.95 7.35 -3.23
N CYS A 258 -2.51 6.17 -2.99
CA CYS A 258 -3.11 5.33 -4.02
C CYS A 258 -4.37 5.91 -4.66
N PHE A 259 -5.20 6.64 -3.90
CA PHE A 259 -6.44 7.27 -4.39
C PHE A 259 -6.37 8.80 -4.48
N GLU A 260 -5.28 9.41 -3.99
CA GLU A 260 -5.17 10.87 -3.80
C GLU A 260 -5.46 11.66 -5.09
N ARG A 261 -5.01 11.16 -6.23
CA ARG A 261 -5.21 11.81 -7.54
C ARG A 261 -6.67 11.82 -8.00
N GLN A 262 -7.50 10.92 -7.46
CA GLN A 262 -8.88 10.72 -7.90
C GLN A 262 -9.93 11.23 -6.89
N ILE A 263 -9.51 11.97 -5.86
CA ILE A 263 -10.42 12.55 -4.85
C ILE A 263 -11.53 13.40 -5.49
N SER A 264 -11.20 14.17 -6.53
CA SER A 264 -12.20 14.97 -7.25
C SER A 264 -13.27 14.09 -7.92
N ASP A 265 -12.89 12.95 -8.48
CA ASP A 265 -13.83 12.03 -9.13
C ASP A 265 -14.69 11.30 -8.08
N MET A 266 -14.10 10.97 -6.93
CA MET A 266 -14.78 10.35 -5.79
C MET A 266 -15.79 11.29 -5.13
N ASP A 267 -15.43 12.56 -4.92
CA ASP A 267 -16.33 13.58 -4.41
C ASP A 267 -17.50 13.81 -5.38
N ASN A 268 -17.24 13.78 -6.69
CA ASN A 268 -18.28 13.85 -7.71
C ASN A 268 -19.23 12.64 -7.64
N LEU A 269 -18.68 11.42 -7.50
CA LEU A 269 -19.47 10.19 -7.35
C LEU A 269 -20.37 10.28 -6.10
N ASN A 270 -19.84 10.73 -4.96
CA ASN A 270 -20.61 10.90 -3.73
C ASN A 270 -21.78 11.90 -3.90
N ILE A 271 -21.54 13.01 -4.62
CA ILE A 271 -22.60 13.96 -4.97
C ILE A 271 -23.66 13.30 -5.85
N LEU A 272 -23.25 12.56 -6.88
CA LEU A 272 -24.15 11.90 -7.83
C LEU A 272 -25.06 10.87 -7.14
N VAL A 273 -24.49 10.01 -6.28
CA VAL A 273 -25.24 8.99 -5.53
C VAL A 273 -26.17 9.64 -4.50
N SER A 274 -25.72 10.70 -3.83
CA SER A 274 -26.54 11.46 -2.89
C SER A 274 -27.72 12.13 -3.59
N ASP A 275 -27.48 12.77 -4.74
CA ASP A 275 -28.52 13.43 -5.54
C ASP A 275 -29.53 12.43 -6.11
N PHE A 276 -29.07 11.28 -6.59
CA PHE A 276 -29.94 10.19 -7.03
C PHE A 276 -30.86 9.71 -5.89
N THR A 277 -30.30 9.49 -4.70
CA THR A 277 -31.09 9.05 -3.53
C THR A 277 -32.09 10.13 -3.09
N ASN A 278 -31.67 11.39 -3.14
CA ASN A 278 -32.52 12.53 -2.86
C ASN A 278 -33.69 12.64 -3.85
N ASP A 279 -33.46 12.39 -5.13
CA ASP A 279 -34.50 12.42 -6.15
C ASP A 279 -35.56 11.33 -5.93
N VAL A 280 -35.14 10.11 -5.60
CA VAL A 280 -36.08 9.03 -5.23
C VAL A 280 -36.94 9.43 -4.02
N ALA A 281 -36.33 10.06 -3.00
CA ALA A 281 -37.05 10.56 -1.83
C ALA A 281 -38.02 11.71 -2.19
N GLN A 282 -37.62 12.60 -3.09
CA GLN A 282 -38.46 13.71 -3.56
C GLN A 282 -39.64 13.22 -4.41
N THR A 283 -39.41 12.25 -5.30
CA THR A 283 -40.45 11.62 -6.13
C THR A 283 -41.50 10.92 -5.27
N THR A 284 -41.09 10.27 -4.19
CA THR A 284 -42.02 9.69 -3.20
C THR A 284 -42.89 10.76 -2.53
N GLN A 285 -42.35 11.97 -2.36
CA GLN A 285 -43.04 13.12 -1.77
C GLN A 285 -43.55 14.13 -2.81
N ALA A 286 -43.94 13.66 -4.00
CA ALA A 286 -44.33 14.52 -5.10
C ALA A 286 -45.53 15.44 -4.76
N VAL A 287 -45.52 16.62 -5.37
CA VAL A 287 -46.66 17.55 -5.35
C VAL A 287 -47.64 17.08 -6.42
N TRP A 288 -48.92 17.01 -6.10
CA TRP A 288 -49.96 16.63 -7.05
C TRP A 288 -50.60 17.88 -7.65
N TRP A 289 -50.73 17.92 -8.96
CA TRP A 289 -51.51 18.92 -9.67
C TRP A 289 -52.84 18.31 -10.11
N ALA A 290 -53.94 19.01 -9.85
CA ALA A 290 -55.25 18.63 -10.31
C ALA A 290 -55.96 19.82 -10.98
N ASN A 291 -56.49 19.58 -12.18
CA ASN A 291 -57.23 20.55 -12.96
C ASN A 291 -58.72 20.21 -12.96
N ASP A 292 -59.59 21.21 -12.78
CA ASP A 292 -61.05 21.08 -12.81
C ASP A 292 -61.61 20.02 -11.83
N ILE A 293 -60.93 19.80 -10.70
CA ILE A 293 -61.32 18.83 -9.65
C ILE A 293 -61.52 19.56 -8.33
N GLU A 294 -62.63 19.28 -7.66
CA GLU A 294 -62.92 19.80 -6.32
C GLU A 294 -62.72 18.71 -5.27
N LEU A 295 -61.87 18.99 -4.29
CA LEU A 295 -61.67 18.11 -3.14
C LEU A 295 -62.88 18.20 -2.20
N PRO A 296 -63.25 17.09 -1.52
CA PRO A 296 -64.40 17.06 -0.61
C PRO A 296 -64.27 18.08 0.51
N LYS A 297 -65.37 18.73 0.88
CA LYS A 297 -65.42 19.74 1.95
C LYS A 297 -65.98 19.11 3.24
N ASP A 298 -65.44 19.50 4.38
CA ASP A 298 -66.01 19.20 5.70
C ASP A 298 -67.33 19.95 5.92
N GLU A 299 -68.07 19.59 6.97
CA GLU A 299 -69.35 20.20 7.37
C GLU A 299 -69.27 21.73 7.55
N ASN A 300 -68.07 22.27 7.79
CA ASN A 300 -67.79 23.71 7.88
C ASN A 300 -67.39 24.38 6.55
N GLY A 301 -67.55 23.70 5.40
CA GLY A 301 -67.24 24.24 4.08
C GLY A 301 -65.75 24.33 3.73
N LYS A 302 -64.87 23.88 4.63
CA LYS A 302 -63.40 23.87 4.44
C LYS A 302 -62.99 22.59 3.71
N THR A 303 -62.16 22.72 2.68
CA THR A 303 -61.66 21.57 1.91
C THR A 303 -60.91 20.60 2.80
N LYS A 304 -61.30 19.32 2.83
CA LYS A 304 -60.55 18.26 3.52
C LYS A 304 -59.14 18.23 2.93
N LYS A 305 -58.13 18.40 3.80
CA LYS A 305 -56.74 18.19 3.40
C LYS A 305 -56.57 16.72 3.05
N VAL A 306 -56.13 16.44 1.83
CA VAL A 306 -55.72 15.09 1.43
C VAL A 306 -54.55 14.67 2.32
N GLN A 307 -54.57 13.46 2.87
CA GLN A 307 -53.50 12.98 3.77
C GLN A 307 -52.14 12.82 3.06
N ALA A 308 -52.12 12.72 1.73
CA ALA A 308 -50.91 12.46 0.95
C ALA A 308 -50.49 13.68 0.11
N GLY A 309 -49.30 14.21 0.39
CA GLY A 309 -48.61 15.20 -0.44
C GLY A 309 -49.18 16.63 -0.42
N GLN A 310 -48.48 17.55 -1.08
CA GLN A 310 -48.99 18.90 -1.37
C GLN A 310 -49.80 18.88 -2.66
N TRP A 311 -50.87 19.67 -2.73
CA TRP A 311 -51.78 19.71 -3.89
C TRP A 311 -51.90 21.12 -4.47
N ILE A 312 -51.87 21.22 -5.80
CA ILE A 312 -52.11 22.44 -6.56
C ILE A 312 -53.37 22.24 -7.40
N LEU A 313 -54.34 23.14 -7.24
CA LEU A 313 -55.63 23.09 -7.94
C LEU A 313 -55.69 24.20 -8.99
N SER A 314 -55.97 23.85 -10.24
CA SER A 314 -56.25 24.81 -11.32
C SER A 314 -57.66 24.64 -11.88
N LYS A 315 -58.15 25.67 -12.56
CA LYS A 315 -59.41 25.63 -13.31
C LYS A 315 -59.17 26.09 -14.74
N THR A 316 -59.80 25.41 -15.71
CA THR A 316 -59.72 25.80 -17.12
C THR A 316 -60.56 27.05 -17.37
N THR A 317 -59.95 28.13 -17.86
CA THR A 317 -60.67 29.33 -18.30
C THR A 317 -61.16 29.16 -19.74
N GLY A 318 -62.41 28.75 -19.93
CA GLY A 318 -63.04 28.57 -21.24
C GLY A 318 -64.27 27.64 -21.23
N ALA A 319 -64.84 27.36 -22.41
CA ALA A 319 -65.92 26.38 -22.55
C ALA A 319 -65.36 24.95 -22.65
N GLY A 320 -65.54 24.17 -21.59
CA GLY A 320 -65.16 22.75 -21.52
C GLY A 320 -64.32 22.42 -20.29
N ASN A 321 -64.74 21.40 -19.52
CA ASN A 321 -63.98 20.89 -18.39
C ASN A 321 -63.00 19.81 -18.86
N LYS A 322 -61.74 19.89 -18.42
CA LYS A 322 -60.73 18.84 -18.64
C LYS A 322 -60.20 18.38 -17.29
N PRO A 323 -60.97 17.52 -16.58
CA PRO A 323 -60.54 16.99 -15.29
C PRO A 323 -59.30 16.13 -15.49
N GLN A 324 -58.19 16.51 -14.84
CA GLN A 324 -56.93 15.79 -14.91
C GLN A 324 -56.22 15.84 -13.56
N ILE A 325 -55.61 14.73 -13.15
CA ILE A 325 -54.68 14.67 -12.02
C ILE A 325 -53.33 14.22 -12.58
N GLN A 326 -52.27 14.91 -12.21
CA GLN A 326 -50.91 14.56 -12.59
C GLN A 326 -49.95 14.86 -11.44
N SER A 327 -48.97 13.98 -11.24
CA SER A 327 -47.87 14.25 -10.32
C SER A 327 -46.93 15.28 -10.96
N LEU A 328 -46.61 16.34 -10.21
CA LEU A 328 -45.52 17.26 -10.52
C LEU A 328 -44.22 16.66 -9.98
N ALA A 329 -43.77 15.61 -10.66
CA ALA A 329 -42.44 15.03 -10.47
C ALA A 329 -41.66 15.17 -11.78
N PHE A 330 -40.35 15.36 -11.68
CA PHE A 330 -39.48 15.27 -12.85
C PHE A 330 -39.44 13.81 -13.30
N ILE A 331 -39.55 13.58 -14.62
CA ILE A 331 -39.34 12.26 -15.21
C ILE A 331 -37.86 12.18 -15.54
N TYR A 332 -37.09 11.47 -14.69
CA TYR A 332 -35.68 11.17 -14.94
C TYR A 332 -35.50 9.84 -15.67
N ASP A 333 -34.42 9.75 -16.45
CA ASP A 333 -33.92 8.48 -16.94
C ASP A 333 -33.09 7.80 -15.85
N TYR A 334 -33.76 7.00 -15.02
CA TYR A 334 -33.12 6.25 -13.94
C TYR A 334 -32.08 5.26 -14.45
N ASN A 335 -32.26 4.68 -15.64
CA ASN A 335 -31.32 3.73 -16.21
C ASN A 335 -30.02 4.42 -16.63
N GLY A 336 -30.12 5.54 -17.34
CA GLY A 336 -28.95 6.32 -17.76
C GLY A 336 -28.12 6.84 -16.57
N ILE A 337 -28.77 7.29 -15.49
CA ILE A 337 -28.05 7.74 -14.28
C ILE A 337 -27.38 6.58 -13.56
N LEU A 338 -28.05 5.42 -13.45
CA LEU A 338 -27.46 4.23 -12.83
C LEU A 338 -26.24 3.74 -13.62
N GLU A 339 -26.30 3.78 -14.96
CA GLU A 339 -25.17 3.46 -15.82
C GLU A 339 -24.01 4.46 -15.65
N ASP A 340 -24.29 5.76 -15.54
CA ASP A 340 -23.25 6.78 -15.28
C ASP A 340 -22.59 6.60 -13.90
N ILE A 341 -23.37 6.28 -12.86
CA ILE A 341 -22.83 5.97 -11.51
C ILE A 341 -21.86 4.79 -11.57
N LYS A 342 -22.27 3.68 -12.22
CA LYS A 342 -21.43 2.49 -12.39
C LYS A 342 -20.17 2.80 -13.20
N TYR A 343 -20.34 3.46 -14.35
CA TYR A 343 -19.24 3.85 -15.22
C TYR A 343 -18.20 4.71 -14.49
N ARG A 344 -18.63 5.72 -13.74
CA ARG A 344 -17.72 6.58 -12.95
C ARG A 344 -16.97 5.79 -11.90
N ARG A 345 -17.66 4.92 -11.16
CA ARG A 345 -17.03 4.05 -10.16
C ARG A 345 -15.97 3.16 -10.80
N ASP A 346 -16.29 2.52 -11.93
CA ASP A 346 -15.36 1.66 -12.66
C ASP A 346 -14.14 2.43 -13.17
N VAL A 347 -14.35 3.65 -13.69
CA VAL A 347 -13.26 4.54 -14.14
C VAL A 347 -12.34 4.93 -12.98
N ILE A 348 -12.88 5.22 -11.78
CA ILE A 348 -12.08 5.53 -10.59
C ILE A 348 -11.19 4.34 -10.22
N LEU A 349 -11.75 3.12 -10.21
CA LEU A 349 -11.01 1.90 -9.91
C LEU A 349 -9.91 1.63 -10.95
N GLN A 350 -10.23 1.75 -12.24
CA GLN A 350 -9.27 1.61 -13.33
C GLN A 350 -8.12 2.61 -13.22
N LYS A 351 -8.41 3.90 -12.96
CA LYS A 351 -7.38 4.93 -12.77
C LYS A 351 -6.47 4.70 -11.56
N CYS A 352 -6.88 3.86 -10.62
CA CYS A 352 -6.10 3.47 -9.45
C CYS A 352 -5.44 2.09 -9.60
N ASP A 353 -5.45 1.52 -10.81
CA ASP A 353 -4.96 0.17 -11.12
C ASP A 353 -5.59 -0.89 -10.20
N VAL A 354 -6.91 -0.79 -9.98
CA VAL A 354 -7.71 -1.79 -9.27
C VAL A 354 -8.49 -2.60 -10.32
N PRO A 355 -8.30 -3.93 -10.39
CA PRO A 355 -8.96 -4.77 -11.38
C PRO A 355 -10.47 -4.85 -11.11
N LEU A 356 -11.24 -4.88 -12.19
CA LEU A 356 -12.69 -5.00 -12.13
C LEU A 356 -13.09 -6.48 -12.04
N ARG A 357 -14.14 -6.75 -11.26
CA ARG A 357 -14.71 -8.10 -11.14
C ARG A 357 -15.66 -8.35 -12.32
N SER A 358 -15.13 -8.73 -13.47
CA SER A 358 -15.94 -9.14 -14.63
C SER A 358 -16.03 -10.66 -14.74
N GLU A 359 -17.19 -11.17 -15.17
CA GLU A 359 -17.34 -12.59 -15.51
C GLU A 359 -16.48 -12.96 -16.72
N PRO A 360 -15.73 -14.08 -16.67
CA PRO A 360 -14.97 -14.53 -17.83
C PRO A 360 -15.87 -14.89 -19.00
N GLY A 361 -15.61 -14.30 -20.17
CA GLY A 361 -16.17 -14.78 -21.42
C GLY A 361 -15.61 -16.16 -21.72
N GLY A 362 -16.47 -17.18 -21.74
CA GLY A 362 -16.10 -18.58 -21.95
C GLY A 362 -15.37 -18.77 -23.29
N GLY A 363 -14.04 -18.86 -23.24
CA GLY A 363 -13.17 -18.99 -24.41
C GLY A 363 -11.91 -18.12 -24.38
N SER A 364 -11.77 -17.20 -23.43
CA SER A 364 -10.57 -16.37 -23.29
C SER A 364 -9.46 -17.11 -22.50
N THR A 365 -8.22 -17.05 -22.98
CA THR A 365 -7.06 -17.60 -22.26
C THR A 365 -6.86 -16.89 -20.91
N GLY A 366 -6.30 -17.57 -19.90
CA GLY A 366 -6.06 -16.97 -18.57
C GLY A 366 -5.26 -15.66 -18.61
N THR A 367 -4.34 -15.54 -19.57
CA THR A 367 -3.57 -14.30 -19.80
C THR A 367 -4.44 -13.20 -20.41
N ALA A 368 -5.25 -13.52 -21.43
CA ALA A 368 -6.16 -12.54 -22.04
C ALA A 368 -7.20 -12.03 -21.03
N MET A 369 -7.68 -12.92 -20.15
CA MET A 369 -8.57 -12.55 -19.05
C MET A 369 -7.90 -11.65 -18.01
N SER A 370 -6.64 -11.92 -17.65
CA SER A 370 -5.87 -11.06 -16.74
C SER A 370 -5.63 -9.67 -17.31
N MET A 371 -5.40 -9.56 -18.63
CA MET A 371 -5.24 -8.28 -19.30
C MET A 371 -6.57 -7.51 -19.41
N SER A 372 -7.67 -8.19 -19.77
CA SER A 372 -8.97 -7.52 -19.94
C SER A 372 -9.60 -7.04 -18.63
N SER A 373 -9.32 -7.73 -17.53
CA SER A 373 -9.83 -7.38 -16.19
C SER A 373 -8.94 -6.39 -15.41
N GLY A 374 -7.76 -6.06 -15.92
CA GLY A 374 -6.83 -5.10 -15.31
C GLY A 374 -5.86 -5.69 -14.27
N TRP A 375 -5.82 -7.02 -14.09
CA TRP A 375 -4.86 -7.66 -13.17
C TRP A 375 -3.41 -7.49 -13.62
N SER A 376 -3.17 -7.41 -14.93
CA SER A 376 -1.82 -7.16 -15.49
C SER A 376 -1.32 -5.75 -15.16
N ASP A 377 -2.19 -4.74 -15.22
CA ASP A 377 -1.86 -3.36 -14.86
C ASP A 377 -1.60 -3.24 -13.35
N ALA A 378 -2.43 -3.91 -12.54
CA ALA A 378 -2.23 -3.99 -11.10
C ALA A 378 -0.87 -4.62 -10.73
N ASP A 379 -0.46 -5.72 -11.40
CA ASP A 379 0.85 -6.35 -11.16
C ASP A 379 2.01 -5.43 -11.58
N CYS A 380 1.88 -4.72 -12.70
CA CYS A 380 2.89 -3.76 -13.16
C CYS A 380 3.05 -2.58 -12.19
N ALA A 381 1.93 -2.01 -11.73
CA ALA A 381 1.92 -0.94 -10.74
C ALA A 381 2.55 -1.39 -9.41
N ALA A 382 2.19 -2.58 -8.94
CA ALA A 382 2.76 -3.18 -7.73
C ALA A 382 4.27 -3.44 -7.87
N ASN A 383 4.73 -3.93 -9.03
CA ASN A 383 6.16 -4.15 -9.29
C ASN A 383 6.97 -2.85 -9.22
N LYS A 384 6.45 -1.78 -9.82
CA LYS A 384 7.06 -0.45 -9.75
C LYS A 384 7.15 0.05 -8.31
N GLU A 385 6.10 -0.16 -7.52
CA GLU A 385 6.08 0.24 -6.11
C GLU A 385 7.09 -0.56 -5.28
N CYS A 386 7.15 -1.89 -5.46
CA CYS A 386 8.12 -2.76 -4.80
C CYS A 386 9.56 -2.31 -5.05
N GLN A 387 9.93 -1.92 -6.27
CA GLN A 387 11.29 -1.43 -6.59
C GLN A 387 11.66 -0.16 -5.81
N ILE A 388 10.69 0.70 -5.50
CA ILE A 388 10.92 1.92 -4.70
C ILE A 388 11.05 1.56 -3.21
N ILE A 389 10.19 0.67 -2.73
CA ILE A 389 10.19 0.19 -1.33
C ILE A 389 11.48 -0.58 -1.03
N GLU A 390 11.98 -1.38 -1.97
CA GLU A 390 13.19 -2.19 -1.83
C GLU A 390 14.41 -1.34 -1.44
N ALA A 391 14.56 -0.13 -1.99
CA ALA A 391 15.62 0.80 -1.61
C ALA A 391 15.52 1.23 -0.13
N SER A 392 14.31 1.36 0.40
CA SER A 392 14.05 1.69 1.81
C SER A 392 14.29 0.47 2.70
N GLU A 393 13.91 -0.71 2.24
CA GLU A 393 14.16 -1.99 2.93
C GLU A 393 15.67 -2.31 3.02
N MET A 394 16.44 -2.01 1.98
CA MET A 394 17.90 -2.08 2.03
C MET A 394 18.50 -1.10 3.06
N GLN A 395 17.94 0.10 3.23
CA GLN A 395 18.38 1.03 4.28
C GLN A 395 18.06 0.48 5.67
N MET A 396 16.91 -0.17 5.83
CA MET A 396 16.53 -0.86 7.06
C MET A 396 17.53 -1.96 7.41
N LEU A 397 17.91 -2.82 6.45
CA LEU A 397 18.93 -3.85 6.63
C LEU A 397 20.29 -3.25 7.01
N ARG A 398 20.66 -2.06 6.51
CA ARG A 398 21.90 -1.36 6.93
C ARG A 398 21.88 -0.98 8.40
N VAL A 399 20.75 -0.49 8.90
CA VAL A 399 20.60 -0.13 10.33
C VAL A 399 20.65 -1.39 11.20
N ILE A 400 19.96 -2.46 10.80
CA ILE A 400 19.95 -3.73 11.53
C ILE A 400 21.33 -4.37 11.56
N LYS A 401 22.03 -4.42 10.41
CA LYS A 401 23.41 -4.91 10.37
C LYS A 401 24.30 -4.12 11.33
N LYS A 402 24.14 -2.79 11.39
CA LYS A 402 24.91 -1.97 12.32
C LYS A 402 24.62 -2.31 13.78
N ILE A 403 23.37 -2.63 14.12
CA ILE A 403 22.99 -3.12 15.44
C ILE A 403 23.63 -4.47 15.75
N ILE A 404 23.59 -5.41 14.80
CA ILE A 404 24.19 -6.74 14.91
C ILE A 404 25.71 -6.66 15.14
N GLU A 405 26.40 -5.77 14.41
CA GLU A 405 27.84 -5.51 14.58
C GLU A 405 28.19 -4.95 15.96
N LEU A 406 27.32 -4.10 16.53
CA LEU A 406 27.53 -3.46 17.82
C LEU A 406 27.08 -4.33 19.00
N SER A 407 26.25 -5.35 18.77
CA SER A 407 25.69 -6.19 19.82
C SER A 407 26.75 -7.12 20.43
N THR A 408 26.84 -7.08 21.77
CA THR A 408 27.62 -8.03 22.58
C THR A 408 26.91 -9.35 22.80
N ASP A 409 25.61 -9.41 22.53
CA ASP A 409 24.76 -10.57 22.82
C ASP A 409 24.83 -11.63 21.71
N ILE A 410 25.32 -11.25 20.52
CA ILE A 410 25.56 -12.17 19.41
C ILE A 410 27.00 -12.70 19.49
N PRO A 411 27.21 -14.03 19.51
CA PRO A 411 28.54 -14.63 19.49
C PRO A 411 29.43 -14.08 18.37
N GLU A 412 30.72 -13.89 18.62
CA GLU A 412 31.64 -13.36 17.59
C GLU A 412 31.72 -14.25 16.35
N ASP A 413 31.60 -15.57 16.53
CA ASP A 413 31.59 -16.57 15.45
C ASP A 413 30.22 -16.72 14.76
N SER A 414 29.22 -15.89 15.10
CA SER A 414 27.89 -15.99 14.51
C SER A 414 27.92 -15.60 13.02
N PRO A 415 27.29 -16.39 12.13
CA PRO A 415 27.24 -16.08 10.70
C PRO A 415 26.49 -14.78 10.39
N LEU A 416 25.68 -14.28 11.33
CA LEU A 416 25.01 -12.97 11.25
C LEU A 416 25.99 -11.79 11.17
N LYS A 417 27.17 -11.88 11.80
CA LYS A 417 28.18 -10.80 11.77
C LYS A 417 28.94 -10.77 10.44
N SER A 418 29.12 -11.92 9.78
CA SER A 418 29.78 -12.01 8.47
C SER A 418 28.87 -11.66 7.30
N LEU A 419 27.55 -11.77 7.47
CA LEU A 419 26.54 -11.53 6.42
C LEU A 419 26.66 -10.11 5.84
N LYS A 420 26.84 -9.98 4.51
CA LYS A 420 26.78 -8.67 3.85
C LYS A 420 25.39 -8.43 3.30
N ILE A 421 25.04 -7.15 3.20
CA ILE A 421 23.73 -6.71 2.69
C ILE A 421 23.62 -7.01 1.20
N SER A 422 24.74 -7.10 0.48
CA SER A 422 24.80 -7.54 -0.91
C SER A 422 24.36 -8.99 -1.11
N ASP A 423 24.45 -9.80 -0.06
CA ASP A 423 24.23 -11.24 -0.13
C ASP A 423 22.73 -11.55 0.15
N ILE A 424 21.95 -10.53 0.54
CA ILE A 424 20.51 -10.61 0.81
C ILE A 424 19.75 -10.02 -0.37
N ASP A 425 18.88 -10.82 -0.96
CA ASP A 425 17.89 -10.43 -1.96
C ASP A 425 16.50 -10.32 -1.30
N ILE A 426 15.73 -9.31 -1.69
CA ILE A 426 14.45 -8.95 -1.06
C ILE A 426 13.32 -9.29 -2.03
N LYS A 427 12.40 -10.17 -1.61
CA LYS A 427 11.30 -10.64 -2.46
C LYS A 427 9.94 -10.26 -1.92
N PHE A 428 9.18 -9.57 -2.76
CA PHE A 428 7.77 -9.28 -2.55
C PHE A 428 6.95 -10.38 -3.18
N VAL A 429 6.26 -11.18 -2.36
CA VAL A 429 5.39 -12.26 -2.84
C VAL A 429 3.96 -11.77 -2.95
N ARG A 430 3.29 -12.11 -4.05
CA ARG A 430 1.88 -11.76 -4.27
C ARG A 430 1.06 -13.02 -4.44
N ASN A 431 -0.17 -12.99 -3.95
CA ASN A 431 -1.10 -14.08 -4.18
C ASN A 431 -1.63 -14.01 -5.62
N LYS A 432 -0.87 -14.56 -6.56
CA LYS A 432 -1.36 -14.81 -7.91
C LYS A 432 -2.21 -16.07 -7.84
N ASN A 433 -3.47 -15.98 -8.26
CA ASN A 433 -4.45 -17.07 -8.26
C ASN A 433 -4.11 -18.18 -9.27
N TYR A 434 -2.87 -18.67 -9.27
CA TYR A 434 -2.44 -19.82 -10.05
C TYR A 434 -2.72 -21.10 -9.28
N ASP A 435 -3.19 -22.10 -9.99
CA ASP A 435 -3.37 -23.44 -9.45
C ASP A 435 -2.03 -23.98 -8.92
N MET A 436 -2.05 -24.57 -7.72
CA MET A 436 -0.88 -25.19 -7.10
C MET A 436 -0.32 -26.32 -7.98
N ALA A 437 -1.18 -27.00 -8.75
CA ALA A 437 -0.72 -28.00 -9.72
C ALA A 437 0.17 -27.37 -10.81
N THR A 438 -0.19 -26.18 -11.31
CA THR A 438 0.63 -25.44 -12.29
C THR A 438 1.98 -25.06 -11.68
N LYS A 439 2.00 -24.51 -10.46
CA LYS A 439 3.27 -24.15 -9.77
C LYS A 439 4.18 -25.36 -9.57
N ALA A 440 3.62 -26.49 -9.13
CA ALA A 440 4.37 -27.73 -8.94
C ALA A 440 4.94 -28.26 -10.26
N ASN A 441 4.16 -28.23 -11.34
CA ASN A 441 4.61 -28.64 -12.67
C ASN A 441 5.72 -27.71 -13.19
N THR A 442 5.59 -26.39 -13.00
CA THR A 442 6.62 -25.41 -13.37
C THR A 442 7.93 -25.67 -12.61
N PHE A 443 7.85 -25.92 -11.30
CA PHE A 443 9.02 -26.26 -10.49
C PHE A 443 9.69 -27.55 -10.96
N ALA A 444 8.93 -28.63 -11.13
CA ALA A 444 9.45 -29.90 -11.62
C ALA A 444 10.14 -29.73 -12.98
N THR A 445 9.57 -28.89 -13.86
CA THR A 445 10.16 -28.56 -15.17
C THR A 445 11.48 -27.81 -15.02
N TYR A 446 11.56 -26.78 -14.18
CA TYR A 446 12.81 -26.05 -13.98
C TYR A 446 13.93 -26.92 -13.41
N VAL A 447 13.60 -27.72 -12.39
CA VAL A 447 14.56 -28.61 -11.74
C VAL A 447 15.04 -29.69 -12.71
N SER A 448 14.16 -30.27 -13.53
CA SER A 448 14.54 -31.30 -14.52
C SER A 448 15.42 -30.77 -15.65
N HIS A 449 15.32 -29.49 -15.99
CA HIS A 449 16.14 -28.84 -17.01
C HIS A 449 17.42 -28.19 -16.45
N GLY A 450 17.77 -28.44 -15.19
CA GLY A 450 19.05 -28.01 -14.62
C GLY A 450 19.07 -26.63 -13.99
N VAL A 451 17.91 -25.99 -13.79
CA VAL A 451 17.85 -24.77 -13.00
C VAL A 451 18.15 -25.13 -11.54
N HIS A 452 19.04 -24.37 -10.90
CA HIS A 452 19.38 -24.58 -9.49
C HIS A 452 18.10 -24.54 -8.64
N GLY A 453 17.93 -25.53 -7.75
CA GLY A 453 16.66 -25.74 -7.04
C GLY A 453 16.16 -24.51 -6.28
N ARG A 454 17.05 -23.75 -5.62
CA ARG A 454 16.71 -22.47 -4.97
C ARG A 454 16.08 -21.47 -5.95
N HIS A 455 16.70 -21.23 -7.10
CA HIS A 455 16.16 -20.31 -8.10
C HIS A 455 14.86 -20.83 -8.72
N ALA A 456 14.74 -22.15 -8.90
CA ALA A 456 13.50 -22.77 -9.38
C ALA A 456 12.34 -22.56 -8.41
N MET A 457 12.56 -22.70 -7.09
CA MET A 457 11.55 -22.41 -6.06
C MET A 457 11.14 -20.95 -6.06
N GLN A 458 12.11 -20.04 -6.24
CA GLN A 458 11.85 -18.61 -6.34
C GLN A 458 11.04 -18.25 -7.60
N LEU A 459 11.36 -18.83 -8.75
CA LEU A 459 10.67 -18.55 -10.01
C LEU A 459 9.25 -19.14 -10.04
N ALA A 460 9.08 -20.31 -9.44
CA ALA A 460 7.77 -20.97 -9.33
C ALA A 460 6.93 -20.44 -8.13
N ASP A 461 7.49 -19.52 -7.32
CA ASP A 461 6.82 -18.90 -6.18
C ASP A 461 6.24 -19.95 -5.21
N ILE A 462 7.12 -20.85 -4.74
CA ILE A 462 6.78 -21.99 -3.88
C ILE A 462 6.96 -21.63 -2.41
N GLY A 463 5.85 -21.60 -1.68
CA GLY A 463 5.84 -21.44 -0.22
C GLY A 463 6.25 -20.04 0.24
N GLY A 464 6.19 -19.83 1.57
CA GLY A 464 6.46 -18.53 2.19
C GLY A 464 7.88 -18.34 2.74
N ASP A 465 8.63 -19.42 2.98
CA ASP A 465 10.01 -19.36 3.45
C ASP A 465 10.89 -20.23 2.56
N ILE A 466 11.33 -19.63 1.45
CA ILE A 466 12.06 -20.36 0.41
C ILE A 466 13.42 -20.84 0.93
N GLU A 467 14.05 -20.10 1.85
CA GLU A 467 15.36 -20.47 2.38
C GLU A 467 15.26 -21.66 3.32
N GLN A 468 14.29 -21.67 4.23
CA GLN A 468 14.09 -22.83 5.10
C GLN A 468 13.68 -24.06 4.29
N ILE A 469 12.78 -23.90 3.29
CA ILE A 469 12.38 -24.99 2.40
C ILE A 469 13.59 -25.54 1.63
N TRP A 470 14.47 -24.67 1.16
CA TRP A 470 15.69 -25.09 0.47
C TRP A 470 16.62 -25.85 1.41
N LEU A 471 16.90 -25.33 2.61
CA LEU A 471 17.74 -25.99 3.62
C LEU A 471 17.24 -27.41 3.93
N ASP A 472 15.93 -27.57 4.11
CA ASP A 472 15.32 -28.86 4.44
C ASP A 472 15.28 -29.85 3.26
N SER A 473 15.21 -29.36 2.02
CA SER A 473 14.99 -30.18 0.82
C SER A 473 16.18 -30.30 -0.13
N LYS A 474 17.27 -29.55 0.10
CA LYS A 474 18.48 -29.48 -0.74
C LYS A 474 18.98 -30.86 -1.17
N ASP A 475 19.18 -31.75 -0.21
CA ASP A 475 19.63 -33.12 -0.43
C ASP A 475 18.73 -33.91 -1.38
N GLY A 476 17.41 -33.74 -1.26
CA GLY A 476 16.41 -34.41 -2.08
C GLY A 476 16.38 -33.87 -3.50
N VAL A 477 16.38 -32.55 -3.65
CA VAL A 477 16.35 -31.87 -4.95
C VAL A 477 17.62 -32.16 -5.74
N GLU A 478 18.80 -32.08 -5.09
CA GLU A 478 20.08 -32.38 -5.75
C GLU A 478 20.18 -33.85 -6.19
N LYS A 479 19.69 -34.79 -5.37
CA LYS A 479 19.63 -36.22 -5.74
C LYS A 479 18.70 -36.44 -6.93
N TYR A 480 17.55 -35.79 -6.96
CA TYR A 480 16.62 -35.86 -8.09
C TYR A 480 17.27 -35.32 -9.36
N GLN A 481 17.90 -34.14 -9.32
CA GLN A 481 18.61 -33.56 -10.47
C GLN A 481 19.69 -34.50 -11.01
N LYS A 482 20.54 -35.05 -10.14
CA LYS A 482 21.56 -36.04 -10.51
C LYS A 482 20.93 -37.26 -11.19
N SER A 483 19.82 -37.77 -10.65
CA SER A 483 19.13 -38.93 -11.23
C SER A 483 18.55 -38.69 -12.63
N VAL A 484 18.10 -37.47 -12.93
CA VAL A 484 17.60 -37.08 -14.25
C VAL A 484 18.76 -37.04 -15.25
N TYR A 485 19.90 -36.46 -14.86
CA TYR A 485 21.11 -36.44 -15.68
C TYR A 485 21.71 -37.85 -15.88
N ASP A 486 21.75 -38.67 -14.83
CA ASP A 486 22.29 -40.04 -14.91
C ASP A 486 21.46 -40.91 -15.87
N LYS A 487 20.11 -40.79 -15.83
CA LYS A 487 19.20 -41.43 -16.79
C LYS A 487 19.37 -40.91 -18.22
N GLN A 488 19.70 -39.63 -18.40
CA GLN A 488 20.04 -39.08 -19.72
C GLN A 488 21.37 -39.63 -20.23
N THR A 489 22.38 -39.83 -19.38
CA THR A 489 23.68 -40.42 -19.79
C THR A 489 23.62 -41.91 -20.12
N THR A 490 22.69 -42.69 -19.56
CA THR A 490 22.51 -44.11 -19.94
C THR A 490 21.83 -44.31 -21.29
N THR A 491 21.28 -43.25 -21.88
CA THR A 491 20.54 -43.28 -23.14
C THR A 491 21.25 -42.49 -24.26
N ALA A 492 22.54 -42.19 -24.10
CA ALA A 492 23.29 -41.33 -25.03
C ALA A 492 24.27 -42.12 -25.90
N ASN A 493 23.77 -42.63 -27.03
CA ASN A 493 24.56 -42.79 -28.26
C ASN A 493 24.34 -41.61 -29.24
N ASP A 494 23.86 -40.46 -28.75
CA ASP A 494 23.74 -39.23 -29.53
C ASP A 494 24.18 -38.04 -28.68
N ILE A 495 25.45 -37.65 -28.84
CA ILE A 495 25.99 -36.41 -28.30
C ILE A 495 25.57 -35.28 -29.25
N GLY A 496 24.77 -34.32 -28.77
CA GLY A 496 24.58 -33.04 -29.45
C GLY A 496 23.17 -32.68 -29.95
N LYS A 497 22.09 -33.30 -29.45
CA LYS A 497 20.73 -32.77 -29.66
C LYS A 497 20.12 -32.29 -28.34
N VAL A 498 19.82 -31.00 -28.27
CA VAL A 498 18.83 -30.46 -27.34
C VAL A 498 17.49 -31.13 -27.67
N PRO A 499 16.82 -31.87 -26.77
CA PRO A 499 15.65 -32.64 -27.15
C PRO A 499 14.38 -31.82 -26.89
N TYR A 500 13.78 -31.29 -27.94
CA TYR A 500 12.33 -31.35 -28.08
C TYR A 500 11.98 -31.40 -29.57
N ASN A 501 11.82 -32.61 -30.10
CA ASN A 501 11.15 -32.81 -31.37
C ASN A 501 9.66 -32.95 -31.03
N ILE A 502 8.83 -32.00 -31.48
CA ILE A 502 7.38 -32.09 -31.35
C ILE A 502 6.91 -33.15 -32.35
N SER A 503 6.95 -34.40 -31.92
CA SER A 503 6.15 -35.48 -32.50
C SER A 503 5.49 -36.18 -31.34
N GLN A 504 4.28 -35.72 -31.01
CA GLN A 504 3.42 -36.35 -30.02
C GLN A 504 3.13 -37.79 -30.45
N THR A 505 3.73 -38.77 -29.77
CA THR A 505 3.25 -40.16 -29.79
C THR A 505 2.12 -40.31 -28.79
N GLU A 506 1.06 -41.02 -29.18
CA GLU A 506 -0.22 -41.08 -28.45
C GLU A 506 -0.16 -41.68 -27.03
N GLU A 507 0.95 -42.32 -26.65
CA GLU A 507 1.12 -42.94 -25.33
C GLU A 507 1.35 -41.94 -24.19
N ASP A 508 1.81 -40.72 -24.44
CA ASP A 508 2.09 -39.70 -23.39
C ASP A 508 0.84 -38.93 -22.91
N LYS A 509 -0.36 -39.34 -23.35
CA LYS A 509 -1.63 -38.71 -22.95
C LYS A 509 -2.27 -39.35 -21.71
N THR A 510 -1.84 -40.55 -21.29
CA THR A 510 -2.52 -41.30 -20.22
C THR A 510 -2.13 -40.87 -18.80
N ASP A 511 -0.97 -40.22 -18.62
CA ASP A 511 -0.46 -39.83 -17.29
C ASP A 511 -0.64 -38.32 -16.97
N ARG A 512 -1.34 -37.57 -17.81
CA ARG A 512 -1.69 -36.18 -17.51
C ARG A 512 -2.98 -36.13 -16.69
N ILE A 513 -2.89 -35.63 -15.45
CA ILE A 513 -4.06 -35.41 -14.57
C ILE A 513 -4.97 -34.29 -15.10
N GLN A 514 -4.49 -33.48 -16.06
CA GLN A 514 -5.30 -32.50 -16.76
C GLN A 514 -4.88 -32.37 -18.23
N GLN A 515 -5.89 -32.29 -19.11
CA GLN A 515 -5.70 -32.12 -20.54
C GLN A 515 -5.35 -30.66 -20.85
N ASP A 516 -4.37 -30.46 -21.72
CA ASP A 516 -3.97 -29.14 -22.22
C ASP A 516 -5.12 -28.53 -23.05
N GLU A 517 -5.74 -27.46 -22.55
CA GLU A 517 -6.87 -26.78 -23.21
C GLU A 517 -6.43 -25.59 -24.07
N SER A 518 -5.13 -25.34 -24.28
CA SER A 518 -4.70 -24.18 -25.08
C SER A 518 -5.02 -24.31 -26.58
N ASP A 519 -5.13 -25.54 -27.08
CA ASP A 519 -5.22 -25.83 -28.51
C ASP A 519 -6.57 -26.45 -28.90
N GLN A 520 -7.67 -25.80 -28.54
CA GLN A 520 -8.99 -26.12 -29.12
C GLN A 520 -9.15 -25.47 -30.51
N ASN A 521 -8.39 -25.96 -31.50
CA ASN A 521 -8.49 -25.51 -32.90
C ASN A 521 -9.79 -25.92 -33.60
N LYS A 522 -10.71 -26.62 -32.91
CA LYS A 522 -11.91 -27.22 -33.52
C LYS A 522 -13.20 -26.42 -33.36
N ASN A 523 -13.18 -25.27 -32.69
CA ASN A 523 -14.37 -24.42 -32.51
C ASN A 523 -14.20 -22.97 -32.98
N SER A 524 -13.23 -22.68 -33.84
CA SER A 524 -13.13 -21.37 -34.50
C SER A 524 -14.22 -21.24 -35.58
N PRO A 525 -15.21 -20.34 -35.43
CA PRO A 525 -16.18 -20.07 -36.48
C PRO A 525 -15.60 -18.99 -37.39
N ILE A 526 -14.67 -19.35 -38.26
CA ILE A 526 -14.25 -18.60 -39.47
C ILE A 526 -13.32 -19.53 -40.24
N LEU A 527 -13.49 -19.56 -41.57
CA LEU A 527 -12.96 -20.50 -42.60
C LEU A 527 -13.98 -21.61 -42.88
N SER A 528 -14.80 -21.60 -43.93
CA SER A 528 -14.59 -21.09 -45.29
C SER A 528 -15.89 -21.08 -46.12
N ASN A 529 -15.99 -20.07 -47.01
CA ASN A 529 -16.90 -19.86 -48.15
C ASN A 529 -18.35 -19.42 -47.90
#